data_AF-A0A2K0US52-F1
#
_entry.id   AF-A0A2K0US52-F1
#
_cell.length_a   1.000
_cell.length_b   1.000
_cell.length_c   1.000
_cell.angle_alpha   90.00
_cell.angle_beta   90.00
_cell.angle_gamma   90.00
#
_symmetry.space_group_name_H-M   'P 1'
#
loop_
_entity.id
_entity.type
_entity.pdbx_description
1 polymer ?
#
loop_
_entity_poly.entity_id
_entity_poly.type
_entity_poly.pdbx_seq_one_letter_code
_entity_poly.pdbx_strand_id
1 'polypeptide(L)'
;MGAISYDHADPCIWTVLTVKSDVEGTPAVDVLAIPPRWVVHEDTFRPPTFHRNIASEFIAIIQGSLDGKKDGSGICTLHNGMTPHGPLRSEWETGISEEQVPVRISNDNILVMFESSYVLGVAGWATGGKTVPISDRYGEFEPAQP
;
A
#
# COMPACT_ATOMS: atom_id res chain seq x y z
N MET A 1 0.04 -14.92 9.58
CA MET A 1 -1.35 -14.91 9.09
C MET A 1 -1.34 -14.51 7.63
N GLY A 2 -2.31 -14.93 6.83
CA GLY A 2 -2.38 -14.65 5.39
C GLY A 2 -3.28 -15.65 4.67
N ALA A 3 -3.62 -15.37 3.41
CA ALA A 3 -4.37 -16.31 2.58
C ALA A 3 -3.54 -17.58 2.32
N ILE A 4 -4.13 -18.74 2.59
CA ILE A 4 -3.55 -20.07 2.34
C ILE A 4 -4.29 -20.86 1.25
N SER A 5 -5.24 -20.20 0.56
CA SER A 5 -6.05 -20.78 -0.51
C SER A 5 -6.05 -19.88 -1.75
N TYR A 6 -6.85 -18.82 -1.74
CA TYR A 6 -7.05 -17.86 -2.83
C TYR A 6 -7.34 -16.48 -2.24
N ASP A 7 -7.45 -15.48 -3.11
CA ASP A 7 -7.64 -14.05 -2.82
C ASP A 7 -6.52 -13.36 -2.04
N HIS A 8 -6.57 -12.03 -2.06
CA HIS A 8 -5.67 -11.16 -1.31
C HIS A 8 -6.42 -10.68 -0.05
N ALA A 9 -5.93 -11.06 1.12
CA ALA A 9 -6.53 -10.64 2.39
C ALA A 9 -6.29 -9.14 2.64
N ASP A 10 -7.29 -8.46 3.20
CA ASP A 10 -7.20 -7.04 3.58
C ASP A 10 -5.94 -6.76 4.43
N PRO A 11 -5.28 -5.61 4.22
CA PRO A 11 -4.00 -5.33 4.86
C PRO A 11 -4.09 -5.24 6.39
N CYS A 12 -5.28 -5.00 6.95
CA CYS A 12 -5.51 -4.94 8.41
C CYS A 12 -5.06 -6.22 9.15
N ILE A 13 -4.91 -7.36 8.45
CA ILE A 13 -4.31 -8.59 8.99
C ILE A 13 -2.86 -8.41 9.47
N TRP A 14 -2.18 -7.33 9.03
CA TRP A 14 -0.82 -6.96 9.40
C TRP A 14 -0.74 -5.91 10.52
N THR A 15 -1.86 -5.57 11.15
CA THR A 15 -1.90 -4.63 12.27
C THR A 15 -1.09 -5.15 13.45
N VAL A 16 -0.15 -4.33 13.92
CA VAL A 16 0.69 -4.63 15.08
C VAL A 16 0.18 -3.88 16.31
N LEU A 17 -0.20 -2.61 16.15
CA LEU A 17 -0.77 -1.77 17.20
C LEU A 17 -1.97 -1.01 16.65
N THR A 18 -2.98 -0.80 17.48
CA THR A 18 -4.15 0.03 17.16
C THR A 18 -4.32 1.11 18.22
N VAL A 19 -4.54 2.35 17.76
CA VAL A 19 -4.92 3.49 18.60
C VAL A 19 -6.42 3.69 18.45
N LYS A 20 -7.17 3.52 19.54
CA LYS A 20 -8.62 3.70 19.53
C LYS A 20 -8.99 5.16 19.29
N SER A 21 -10.04 5.39 18.49
CA SER A 21 -10.77 6.65 18.46
C SER A 21 -11.92 6.64 19.50
N ASP A 22 -12.72 7.69 19.48
CA ASP A 22 -14.00 7.80 20.19
C ASP A 22 -15.15 7.06 19.49
N VAL A 23 -14.95 6.59 18.25
CA VAL A 23 -15.93 5.83 17.47
C VAL A 23 -15.58 4.33 17.53
N GLU A 24 -16.50 3.52 18.08
CA GLU A 24 -16.33 2.07 18.14
C GLU A 24 -16.16 1.46 16.75
N GLY A 25 -15.19 0.54 16.62
CA GLY A 25 -14.87 -0.11 15.34
C GLY A 25 -14.08 0.75 14.36
N THR A 26 -13.82 2.03 14.66
CA THR A 26 -13.00 2.92 13.82
C THR A 26 -11.72 3.30 14.57
N PRO A 27 -10.54 2.81 14.18
CA PRO A 27 -9.29 3.18 14.82
C PRO A 27 -8.92 4.62 14.46
N ALA A 28 -8.35 5.37 15.41
CA ALA A 28 -7.75 6.66 15.12
C ALA A 28 -6.52 6.47 14.20
N VAL A 29 -5.69 5.48 14.54
CA VAL A 29 -4.56 5.02 13.73
C VAL A 29 -4.32 3.53 13.97
N ASP A 30 -4.25 2.73 12.91
CA ASP A 30 -3.63 1.41 12.92
C ASP A 30 -2.18 1.50 12.43
N VAL A 31 -1.29 0.83 13.14
CA VAL A 31 0.13 0.69 12.78
C VAL A 31 0.36 -0.73 12.29
N LEU A 32 0.58 -0.87 11.00
CA LEU A 32 0.83 -2.13 10.34
C LEU A 32 2.32 -2.27 10.06
N ALA A 33 2.83 -3.50 10.16
CA ALA A 33 4.15 -3.85 9.66
C ALA A 33 4.00 -5.07 8.77
N ILE A 34 4.39 -4.95 7.49
CA ILE A 34 4.25 -6.03 6.53
C ILE A 34 5.49 -6.92 6.63
N PRO A 35 5.37 -8.15 7.15
CA PRO A 35 6.52 -8.99 7.39
C PRO A 35 6.88 -9.82 6.15
N PRO A 36 8.06 -10.45 6.17
CA PRO A 36 8.41 -11.53 5.26
C PRO A 36 7.38 -12.65 5.37
N ARG A 37 6.90 -13.16 4.23
CA ARG A 37 5.78 -14.11 4.20
C ARG A 37 5.85 -15.02 2.99
N TRP A 38 5.15 -16.14 3.08
CA TRP A 38 4.85 -16.99 1.94
C TRP A 38 3.63 -16.46 1.18
N VAL A 39 3.74 -16.46 -0.13
CA VAL A 39 2.69 -16.16 -1.09
C VAL A 39 2.35 -17.47 -1.79
N VAL A 40 1.17 -18.01 -1.48
CA VAL A 40 0.75 -19.35 -1.89
C VAL A 40 -0.65 -19.39 -2.50
N HIS A 41 -1.35 -18.26 -2.57
CA HIS A 41 -2.73 -18.20 -3.05
C HIS A 41 -2.80 -18.51 -4.56
N GLU A 42 -3.72 -19.39 -4.93
CA GLU A 42 -3.93 -19.90 -6.29
C GLU A 42 -5.04 -19.13 -7.01
N ASP A 43 -5.02 -19.13 -8.35
CA ASP A 43 -5.95 -18.46 -9.24
C ASP A 43 -6.27 -17.00 -8.85
N THR A 44 -5.26 -16.27 -8.36
CA THR A 44 -5.45 -14.97 -7.69
C THR A 44 -4.49 -13.90 -8.19
N PHE A 45 -4.95 -12.66 -8.39
CA PHE A 45 -4.05 -11.53 -8.56
C PHE A 45 -3.31 -11.24 -7.24
N ARG A 46 -2.04 -11.66 -7.16
CA ARG A 46 -1.24 -11.66 -5.93
C ARG A 46 -0.76 -10.27 -5.46
N PRO A 47 -0.45 -9.30 -6.34
CA PRO A 47 -0.12 -7.95 -5.91
C PRO A 47 -1.29 -7.28 -5.16
N PRO A 48 -1.04 -6.23 -4.36
CA PRO A 48 -2.12 -5.41 -3.81
C PRO A 48 -3.06 -4.95 -4.92
N THR A 49 -4.36 -5.13 -4.72
CA THR A 49 -5.38 -4.77 -5.73
C THR A 49 -5.56 -3.26 -5.82
N PHE A 50 -6.15 -2.77 -6.92
CA PHE A 50 -6.61 -1.38 -7.00
C PHE A 50 -7.60 -1.08 -5.87
N HIS A 51 -7.38 0.05 -5.19
CA HIS A 51 -8.02 0.34 -3.91
C HIS A 51 -8.45 1.82 -3.81
N ARG A 52 -9.59 2.03 -3.14
CA ARG A 52 -10.05 3.30 -2.59
C ARG A 52 -10.57 3.01 -1.19
N ASN A 53 -10.07 3.75 -0.21
CA ASN A 53 -10.39 3.56 1.19
C ASN A 53 -11.01 4.82 1.78
N ILE A 54 -11.78 4.71 2.86
CA ILE A 54 -12.15 5.88 3.66
C ILE A 54 -10.97 6.41 4.50
N ALA A 55 -10.05 5.53 4.89
CA ALA A 55 -8.87 5.90 5.67
C ALA A 55 -7.81 6.63 4.83
N SER A 56 -6.91 7.32 5.53
CA SER A 56 -5.68 7.86 4.98
C SER A 56 -4.53 6.90 5.27
N GLU A 57 -3.80 6.51 4.22
CA GLU A 57 -2.70 5.54 4.30
C GLU A 57 -1.37 6.25 4.09
N PHE A 58 -0.53 6.30 5.13
CA PHE A 58 0.86 6.73 5.03
C PHE A 58 1.77 5.51 5.12
N ILE A 59 2.52 5.23 4.05
CA ILE A 59 3.38 4.05 3.94
C ILE A 59 4.83 4.51 3.92
N ALA A 60 5.69 3.87 4.70
CA ALA A 60 7.13 4.12 4.72
C ALA A 60 7.90 2.81 4.54
N ILE A 61 8.94 2.87 3.72
CA ILE A 61 9.88 1.76 3.52
C ILE A 61 11.00 1.92 4.55
N ILE A 62 11.06 1.01 5.51
CA ILE A 62 12.11 0.98 6.54
C ILE A 62 13.39 0.36 5.96
N GLN A 63 13.23 -0.70 5.18
CA GLN A 63 14.33 -1.41 4.53
C GLN A 63 13.84 -2.01 3.21
N GLY A 64 14.67 -1.97 2.17
CA GLY A 64 14.40 -2.67 0.91
C GLY A 64 13.69 -1.80 -0.11
N SER A 65 12.79 -2.37 -0.90
CA SER A 65 12.20 -1.69 -2.06
C SER A 65 10.76 -2.12 -2.32
N LEU A 66 9.96 -1.24 -2.89
CA LEU A 66 8.62 -1.61 -3.37
C LEU A 66 8.70 -2.47 -4.64
N ASP A 67 9.61 -2.14 -5.55
CA ASP A 67 9.69 -2.74 -6.90
C ASP A 67 10.72 -3.88 -7.03
N GLY A 68 11.47 -4.19 -5.95
CA GLY A 68 12.52 -5.20 -5.95
C GLY A 68 13.82 -4.78 -6.65
N LYS A 69 13.92 -3.55 -7.20
CA LYS A 69 15.00 -3.16 -8.11
C LYS A 69 15.97 -2.16 -7.51
N LYS A 70 15.48 -1.20 -6.73
CA LYS A 70 16.32 -0.15 -6.10
C LYS A 70 15.92 0.05 -4.65
N ASP A 71 16.91 0.16 -3.77
CA ASP A 71 16.68 0.49 -2.37
C ASP A 71 15.86 1.79 -2.25
N GLY A 72 14.70 1.67 -1.62
CA GLY A 72 13.73 2.72 -1.37
C GLY A 72 13.63 3.06 0.11
N SER A 73 14.56 2.59 0.95
CA SER A 73 14.59 2.90 2.38
C SER A 73 14.53 4.42 2.62
N GLY A 74 13.58 4.85 3.46
CA GLY A 74 13.32 6.27 3.76
C GLY A 74 12.34 6.96 2.80
N ILE A 75 11.90 6.30 1.71
CA ILE A 75 10.81 6.80 0.87
C ILE A 75 9.48 6.55 1.58
N CYS A 76 8.56 7.52 1.44
CA CYS A 76 7.19 7.40 1.91
C CYS A 76 6.17 7.78 0.83
N THR A 77 4.96 7.25 0.97
CA THR A 77 3.79 7.64 0.19
C THR A 77 2.64 8.02 1.11
N LEU A 78 1.75 8.86 0.61
CA LEU A 78 0.53 9.25 1.30
C LEU A 78 -0.65 9.14 0.33
N HIS A 79 -1.67 8.39 0.74
CA HIS A 79 -2.94 8.25 0.05
C HIS A 79 -4.05 8.69 1.02
N ASN A 80 -4.51 9.93 0.91
CA ASN A 80 -5.64 10.39 1.73
C ASN A 80 -6.95 9.74 1.26
N GLY A 81 -7.95 9.76 2.14
CA GLY A 81 -9.26 9.14 1.91
C GLY A 81 -9.80 9.31 0.48
N MET A 82 -10.25 8.20 -0.07
CA MET A 82 -10.84 7.99 -1.39
C MET A 82 -9.91 8.24 -2.58
N THR A 83 -8.62 8.54 -2.36
CA THR A 83 -7.61 8.63 -3.44
C THR A 83 -7.42 7.26 -4.08
N PRO A 84 -7.69 7.11 -5.40
CA PRO A 84 -7.44 5.85 -6.09
C PRO A 84 -5.95 5.49 -6.03
N HIS A 85 -5.62 4.28 -5.62
CA HIS A 85 -4.24 3.79 -5.65
C HIS A 85 -4.23 2.29 -5.93
N GLY A 86 -3.05 1.71 -6.07
CA GLY A 86 -2.91 0.31 -6.46
C GLY A 86 -1.59 0.04 -7.16
N PRO A 87 -1.49 -1.11 -7.85
CA PRO A 87 -0.25 -1.57 -8.44
C PRO A 87 0.16 -0.67 -9.62
N LEU A 88 1.46 -0.47 -9.77
CA LEU A 88 2.06 0.08 -10.98
C LEU A 88 1.81 -0.86 -12.17
N ARG A 89 1.91 -0.33 -13.40
CA ARG A 89 1.75 -1.13 -14.63
C ARG A 89 2.60 -2.40 -14.62
N SER A 90 3.87 -2.32 -14.23
CA SER A 90 4.76 -3.49 -14.20
C SER A 90 4.36 -4.54 -13.17
N GLU A 91 3.78 -4.12 -12.05
CA GLU A 91 3.27 -5.02 -11.00
C GLU A 91 1.97 -5.67 -11.48
N TRP A 92 1.11 -4.91 -12.16
CA TRP A 92 -0.09 -5.44 -12.80
C TRP A 92 0.25 -6.46 -13.87
N GLU A 93 1.18 -6.16 -14.79
CA GLU A 93 1.66 -7.07 -15.83
C GLU A 93 2.21 -8.38 -15.23
N THR A 94 2.95 -8.28 -14.13
CA THR A 94 3.42 -9.45 -13.39
C THR A 94 2.25 -10.25 -12.81
N GLY A 95 1.34 -9.59 -12.09
CA GLY A 95 0.23 -10.25 -11.41
C GLY A 95 -0.78 -10.95 -12.34
N ILE A 96 -0.86 -10.56 -13.61
CA ILE A 96 -1.72 -11.23 -14.60
C ILE A 96 -1.04 -12.35 -15.38
N SER A 97 0.29 -12.48 -15.30
CA SER A 97 1.06 -13.40 -16.15
C SER A 97 1.99 -14.35 -15.39
N GLU A 98 2.19 -14.13 -14.09
CA GLU A 98 3.07 -14.97 -13.27
C GLU A 98 2.59 -16.43 -13.18
N GLU A 99 3.56 -17.35 -13.16
CA GLU A 99 3.29 -18.73 -12.77
C GLU A 99 3.09 -18.81 -11.27
N GLN A 100 1.95 -19.35 -10.84
CA GLN A 100 1.52 -19.29 -9.45
C GLN A 100 2.08 -20.42 -8.57
N VAL A 101 3.40 -20.46 -8.43
CA VAL A 101 4.10 -21.35 -7.48
C VAL A 101 4.25 -20.69 -6.09
N PRO A 102 4.49 -21.45 -5.00
CA PRO A 102 4.83 -20.88 -3.70
C PRO A 102 6.09 -20.01 -3.74
N VAL A 103 5.96 -18.74 -3.36
CA VAL A 103 7.08 -17.77 -3.33
C VAL A 103 7.24 -17.21 -1.92
N ARG A 104 8.49 -17.04 -1.48
CA ARG A 104 8.79 -16.36 -0.22
C ARG A 104 9.22 -14.92 -0.49
N ILE A 105 8.50 -13.97 0.11
CA ILE A 105 8.92 -12.57 0.16
C ILE A 105 10.08 -12.44 1.16
N SER A 106 11.18 -11.79 0.72
CA SER A 106 12.45 -11.71 1.45
C SER A 106 12.32 -11.04 2.84
N ASN A 107 13.27 -11.38 3.71
CA ASN A 107 13.52 -10.68 4.98
C ASN A 107 14.10 -9.28 4.80
N ASP A 108 14.57 -8.96 3.58
CA ASP A 108 15.26 -7.70 3.29
C ASP A 108 14.29 -6.57 2.93
N ASN A 109 12.99 -6.75 3.16
CA ASN A 109 11.96 -5.76 2.89
C ASN A 109 11.03 -5.59 4.08
N ILE A 110 10.99 -4.37 4.63
CA ILE A 110 10.13 -4.02 5.76
C ILE A 110 9.43 -2.71 5.42
N LEU A 111 8.11 -2.78 5.34
CA LEU A 111 7.24 -1.62 5.21
C LEU A 111 6.43 -1.44 6.48
N VAL A 112 6.24 -0.18 6.85
CA VAL A 112 5.31 0.23 7.91
C VAL A 112 4.23 1.09 7.28
N MET A 113 2.99 0.85 7.66
CA MET A 113 1.85 1.69 7.28
C MET A 113 1.17 2.25 8.52
N PHE A 114 0.86 3.53 8.46
CA PHE A 114 -0.03 4.21 9.38
C PHE A 114 -1.33 4.46 8.63
N GLU A 115 -2.38 3.74 9.03
CA GLU A 115 -3.72 3.91 8.47
C GLU A 115 -4.56 4.71 9.47
N SER A 116 -5.04 5.90 9.08
CA SER A 116 -5.78 6.79 9.99
C SER A 116 -7.18 7.07 9.49
N SER A 117 -8.15 7.11 10.41
CA SER A 117 -9.51 7.60 10.12
C SER A 117 -9.57 9.11 9.86
N TYR A 118 -8.49 9.85 10.14
CA TYR A 118 -8.38 11.29 9.89
C TYR A 118 -7.62 11.56 8.59
N VAL A 119 -7.88 12.73 7.99
CA VAL A 119 -7.09 13.21 6.85
C VAL A 119 -5.72 13.66 7.34
N LEU A 120 -4.65 13.18 6.70
CA LEU A 120 -3.29 13.55 7.06
C LEU A 120 -2.87 14.80 6.27
N GLY A 121 -2.57 15.87 7.01
CA GLY A 121 -2.02 17.11 6.46
C GLY A 121 -0.52 16.99 6.21
N VAL A 122 -0.06 17.44 5.04
CA VAL A 122 1.37 17.49 4.73
C VAL A 122 1.95 18.83 5.23
N ALA A 123 2.92 18.75 6.13
CA ALA A 123 3.58 19.95 6.64
C ALA A 123 4.39 20.66 5.54
N GLY A 124 4.42 22.01 5.57
CA GLY A 124 5.07 22.80 4.52
C GLY A 124 6.57 22.51 4.32
N TRP A 125 7.27 22.04 5.35
CA TRP A 125 8.67 21.62 5.23
C TRP A 125 8.82 20.37 4.34
N ALA A 126 7.86 19.44 4.41
CA ALA A 126 7.91 18.17 3.66
C ALA A 126 7.70 18.40 2.16
N THR A 127 7.00 19.48 1.79
CA THR A 127 6.82 19.89 0.41
C THR A 127 7.89 20.88 -0.08
N GLY A 128 8.80 21.31 0.79
CA GLY A 128 9.73 22.42 0.48
C GLY A 128 8.98 23.72 0.14
N GLY A 129 7.77 23.91 0.68
CA GLY A 129 6.87 25.01 0.35
C GLY A 129 6.13 24.88 -0.99
N LYS A 130 6.23 23.73 -1.68
CA LYS A 130 5.57 23.47 -2.97
C LYS A 130 4.43 22.47 -2.81
N THR A 131 3.20 22.91 -2.62
CA THR A 131 2.04 22.01 -2.67
C THR A 131 1.84 21.52 -4.10
N VAL A 132 2.07 20.23 -4.35
CA VAL A 132 1.65 19.56 -5.60
C VAL A 132 0.23 19.04 -5.38
N PRO A 133 -0.79 19.57 -6.06
CA PRO A 133 -2.14 19.06 -5.96
C PRO A 133 -2.24 17.64 -6.52
N ILE A 134 -3.18 16.86 -5.99
CA ILE A 134 -3.40 15.45 -6.37
C ILE A 134 -3.71 15.28 -7.88
N SER A 135 -4.15 16.35 -8.54
CA SER A 135 -4.45 16.40 -9.98
C SER A 135 -3.24 16.13 -10.86
N ASP A 136 -2.04 16.49 -10.41
CA ASP A 136 -0.87 16.52 -11.30
C ASP A 136 -0.24 15.12 -11.49
N ARG A 137 -0.58 14.13 -10.63
CA ARG A 137 -0.22 12.72 -10.86
C ARG A 137 -1.11 12.00 -11.87
N TYR A 138 -2.32 12.51 -12.15
CA TYR A 138 -3.27 11.91 -13.09
C TYR A 138 -3.44 12.74 -14.38
N GLY A 139 -2.79 13.90 -14.49
CA GLY A 139 -2.81 14.72 -15.70
C GLY A 139 -2.18 14.07 -16.94
N GLU A 140 -1.46 12.95 -16.78
CA GLU A 140 -0.91 12.14 -17.87
C GLU A 140 -1.74 10.90 -18.20
N PHE A 141 -2.92 10.72 -17.57
CA PHE A 141 -3.81 9.60 -17.88
C PHE A 141 -4.64 9.92 -19.13
N GLU A 142 -4.17 9.48 -20.29
CA GLU A 142 -5.01 9.37 -21.49
C GLU A 142 -6.10 8.33 -21.21
N PRO A 143 -7.40 8.68 -21.26
CA PRO A 143 -8.47 7.71 -21.07
C PRO A 143 -8.34 6.61 -22.13
N ALA A 144 -8.56 5.36 -21.72
CA ALA A 144 -8.67 4.24 -22.66
C ALA A 144 -9.71 4.62 -23.72
N GLN A 145 -9.26 4.74 -24.96
CA GLN A 145 -10.12 5.07 -26.10
C GLN A 145 -11.25 4.02 -26.20
N PRO A 146 -12.46 4.43 -26.63
CA PRO A 146 -13.66 3.59 -26.63
C PRO A 146 -13.54 2.32 -27.47
#